data_AF-A0A925SER8-F1
#
_entry.id   AF-A0A925SER8-F1
#
_cell.length_a   1.000
_cell.length_b   1.000
_cell.length_c   1.000
_cell.angle_alpha   90.00
_cell.angle_beta   90.00
_cell.angle_gamma   90.00
#
_symmetry.space_group_name_H-M   'P 1'
#
loop_
_entity.id
_entity.type
_entity.pdbx_description
1 polymer ?
#
loop_
_entity_poly.entity_id
_entity_poly.type
_entity_poly.pdbx_seq_one_letter_code
_entity_poly.pdbx_strand_id
1 'polypeptide(L)'
;MNAIQKETIRQMNEYGAKGKPFVFIIDFDFEKPLILEADDTSRLHWKTPEKSNYKLVEASQEDLLWSIHPVGMDVYEKAFLTVQQHIHQGDTYLLNLTMPTAVESNLSLEQIFQVSNAPYKLWLKDQFVCFSPEIFVRIKDGIISSFPMKGTI
;
A
#
# COMPACT_ATOMS: atom_id res chain seq x y z
N MET A 1 21.09 -4.30 11.25
CA MET A 1 19.81 -5.01 11.34
C MET A 1 19.48 -5.32 12.79
N ASN A 2 18.31 -4.88 13.25
CA ASN A 2 17.79 -5.21 14.58
C ASN A 2 17.29 -6.68 14.63
N ALA A 3 16.88 -7.14 15.81
CA ALA A 3 16.41 -8.52 15.99
C ALA A 3 15.15 -8.83 15.16
N ILE A 4 14.23 -7.87 15.07
CA ILE A 4 12.98 -7.98 14.30
C ILE A 4 13.29 -8.24 12.83
N GLN A 5 14.14 -7.41 12.21
CA GLN A 5 14.55 -7.54 10.81
C GLN A 5 15.21 -8.89 10.51
N LYS A 6 16.10 -9.35 11.41
CA LYS A 6 16.76 -10.67 11.26
C LYS A 6 15.74 -11.80 11.26
N GLU A 7 14.80 -11.74 12.19
CA GLU A 7 13.76 -12.77 12.32
C GLU A 7 12.81 -12.78 11.12
N THR A 8 12.38 -11.61 10.64
CA THR A 8 11.55 -11.49 9.43
C THR A 8 12.24 -12.10 8.22
N ILE A 9 13.52 -11.76 7.98
CA ILE A 9 14.30 -12.31 6.85
C ILE A 9 14.45 -13.84 6.99
N ARG A 10 14.73 -14.34 8.20
CA ARG A 10 14.82 -15.78 8.47
C ARG A 10 13.49 -16.47 8.11
N GLN A 11 12.36 -15.94 8.58
CA GLN A 11 11.04 -16.51 8.31
C GLN A 11 10.69 -16.51 6.82
N MET A 12 10.96 -15.40 6.10
CA MET A 12 10.75 -15.31 4.66
C MET A 12 11.60 -16.33 3.89
N ASN A 13 12.87 -16.49 4.25
CA ASN A 13 13.77 -17.47 3.64
C ASN A 13 13.28 -18.91 3.89
N GLU A 14 12.79 -19.21 5.09
CA GLU A 14 12.26 -20.53 5.43
C GLU A 14 10.99 -20.86 4.63
N TYR A 15 10.08 -19.90 4.47
CA TYR A 15 8.88 -20.11 3.67
C TYR A 15 9.21 -20.26 2.18
N GLY A 16 10.14 -19.45 1.67
CA GLY A 16 10.67 -19.57 0.31
C GLY A 16 11.30 -20.93 0.05
N ALA A 17 12.17 -21.41 0.96
CA ALA A 17 12.82 -22.72 0.84
C ALA A 17 11.81 -23.90 0.85
N LYS A 18 10.67 -23.73 1.52
CA LYS A 18 9.57 -24.72 1.56
C LYS A 18 8.61 -24.61 0.38
N GLY A 19 8.75 -23.61 -0.49
CA GLY A 19 7.77 -23.30 -1.53
C GLY A 19 6.39 -22.91 -0.99
N LYS A 20 6.33 -22.47 0.28
CA LYS A 20 5.08 -22.07 0.94
C LYS A 20 4.69 -20.66 0.46
N PRO A 21 3.52 -20.43 -0.14
CA PRO A 21 3.05 -19.09 -0.46
C PRO A 21 2.79 -18.25 0.80
N PHE A 22 3.20 -16.99 0.80
CA PHE A 22 2.96 -16.06 1.90
C PHE A 22 2.86 -14.61 1.40
N VAL A 23 2.29 -13.75 2.24
CA VAL A 23 2.26 -12.31 2.04
C VAL A 23 3.13 -11.66 3.12
N PHE A 24 3.87 -10.62 2.74
CA PHE A 24 4.61 -9.80 3.69
C PHE A 24 4.16 -8.34 3.60
N ILE A 25 4.09 -7.67 4.75
CA ILE A 25 3.80 -6.24 4.87
C ILE A 25 4.94 -5.64 5.69
N ILE A 26 5.65 -4.68 5.12
CA ILE A 26 6.82 -4.05 5.75
C ILE A 26 6.62 -2.54 5.63
N ASP A 27 6.63 -1.83 6.75
CA ASP A 27 6.61 -0.38 6.80
C ASP A 27 7.98 0.21 6.38
N PHE A 28 8.00 1.50 6.06
CA PHE A 28 9.19 2.16 5.51
C PHE A 28 10.42 2.04 6.41
N ASP A 29 10.25 2.17 7.72
CA ASP A 29 11.33 2.09 8.71
C ASP A 29 11.62 0.64 9.16
N PHE A 30 10.83 -0.31 8.67
CA PHE A 30 10.93 -1.74 8.96
C PHE A 30 10.81 -2.02 10.48
N GLU A 31 9.86 -1.36 11.14
CA GLU A 31 9.60 -1.49 12.57
C GLU A 31 8.58 -2.59 12.92
N LYS A 32 7.55 -2.77 12.07
CA LYS A 32 6.40 -3.66 12.32
C LYS A 32 6.15 -4.59 11.12
N PRO A 33 7.14 -5.41 10.71
CA PRO A 33 6.96 -6.35 9.62
C PRO A 33 5.95 -7.44 10.00
N LEU A 34 5.10 -7.81 9.05
CA LEU A 34 4.15 -8.91 9.17
C LEU A 34 4.41 -9.95 8.08
N ILE A 35 4.48 -11.22 8.46
CA ILE A 35 4.48 -12.36 7.55
C ILE A 35 3.18 -13.15 7.79
N LEU A 36 2.34 -13.24 6.77
CA LEU A 36 1.00 -13.81 6.84
C LEU A 36 0.88 -14.96 5.82
N GLU A 37 0.07 -15.95 6.15
CA GLU A 37 -0.25 -17.03 5.22
C GLU A 37 -1.11 -16.48 4.08
N ALA A 38 -0.86 -16.92 2.84
CA ALA A 38 -1.53 -16.34 1.68
C ALA A 38 -3.05 -16.61 1.66
N ASP A 39 -3.50 -17.66 2.33
CA ASP A 39 -4.89 -18.12 2.45
C ASP A 39 -5.57 -17.71 3.77
N ASP A 40 -4.92 -16.94 4.64
CA ASP A 40 -5.55 -16.40 5.85
C ASP A 40 -6.56 -15.28 5.50
N THR A 41 -7.80 -15.67 5.26
CA THR A 41 -8.91 -14.73 4.99
C THR A 41 -9.51 -14.13 6.26
N SER A 42 -9.06 -14.53 7.45
CA SER A 42 -9.63 -14.04 8.72
C SER A 42 -9.10 -12.66 9.10
N ARG A 43 -7.90 -12.32 8.61
CA ARG A 43 -7.18 -11.08 8.92
C ARG A 43 -6.71 -10.32 7.69
N LEU A 44 -6.60 -10.98 6.54
CA LEU A 44 -6.01 -10.41 5.33
C LEU A 44 -6.86 -10.72 4.10
N HIS A 45 -7.22 -9.68 3.38
CA HIS A 45 -7.68 -9.81 1.99
C HIS A 45 -6.68 -9.15 1.06
N TRP A 46 -6.35 -9.79 -0.05
CA TRP A 46 -5.45 -9.24 -1.06
C TRP A 46 -5.85 -9.65 -2.47
N LYS A 47 -5.47 -8.79 -3.42
CA LYS A 47 -5.62 -8.99 -4.86
C LYS A 47 -4.34 -8.57 -5.56
N THR A 48 -3.96 -9.37 -6.55
CA THR A 48 -3.01 -9.04 -7.61
C THR A 48 -3.67 -9.33 -8.96
N PRO A 49 -3.07 -8.95 -10.09
CA PRO A 49 -3.58 -9.34 -11.40
C PRO A 49 -3.66 -10.86 -11.62
N GLU A 50 -2.80 -11.64 -10.97
CA GLU A 50 -2.72 -13.09 -11.17
C GLU A 50 -3.57 -13.89 -10.17
N LYS A 51 -3.70 -13.41 -8.93
CA LYS A 51 -4.33 -14.15 -7.81
C LYS A 51 -4.97 -13.22 -6.79
N SER A 52 -5.88 -13.78 -6.00
CA SER A 52 -6.49 -13.16 -4.82
C SER A 52 -6.85 -14.22 -3.79
N ASN A 53 -7.04 -13.82 -2.53
CA ASN A 53 -7.52 -14.72 -1.46
C ASN A 53 -8.93 -14.40 -0.96
N TYR A 54 -9.60 -13.38 -1.50
CA TYR A 54 -10.94 -12.96 -1.05
C TYR A 54 -12.03 -13.38 -2.03
N LYS A 55 -13.27 -13.41 -1.53
CA LYS A 55 -14.48 -13.53 -2.36
C LYS A 55 -15.16 -12.17 -2.44
N LEU A 56 -15.64 -11.82 -3.63
CA LEU A 56 -16.52 -10.68 -3.80
C LEU A 56 -17.82 -10.98 -3.06
N VAL A 57 -18.20 -10.05 -2.18
CA VAL A 57 -19.51 -10.03 -1.56
C VAL A 57 -20.36 -9.03 -2.35
N GLU A 58 -21.64 -9.31 -2.55
CA GLU A 58 -22.55 -8.30 -3.11
C GLU A 58 -22.47 -7.05 -2.25
N ALA A 59 -22.05 -5.94 -2.86
CA ALA A 59 -21.95 -4.68 -2.16
C ALA A 59 -23.34 -4.28 -1.67
N SER A 60 -23.43 -3.84 -0.41
CA SER A 60 -24.61 -3.12 0.04
C SER A 60 -24.82 -1.91 -0.89
N GLN A 61 -26.07 -1.65 -1.30
CA GLN A 61 -26.43 -0.48 -2.11
C GLN A 61 -26.35 0.84 -1.33
N GLU A 62 -25.57 0.88 -0.24
CA GLU A 62 -25.38 2.12 0.51
C GLU A 62 -24.49 3.05 -0.29
N ASP A 63 -24.99 4.26 -0.52
CA ASP A 63 -24.19 5.31 -1.13
C ASP A 63 -22.97 5.61 -0.25
N LEU A 64 -21.82 5.75 -0.91
CA LEU A 64 -20.56 6.07 -0.27
C LEU A 64 -20.54 7.55 0.14
N LEU A 65 -20.50 7.79 1.44
CA LEU A 65 -20.36 9.13 2.01
C LEU A 65 -18.91 9.37 2.41
N TRP A 66 -18.41 10.55 2.04
CA TRP A 66 -17.06 11.02 2.38
C TRP A 66 -17.14 12.35 3.13
N SER A 67 -16.50 12.42 4.30
CA SER A 67 -16.09 13.68 4.90
C SER A 67 -14.58 13.80 4.79
N ILE A 68 -14.10 14.82 4.07
CA ILE A 68 -12.68 14.99 3.76
C ILE A 68 -12.20 16.25 4.46
N HIS A 69 -11.11 16.12 5.22
CA HIS A 69 -10.48 17.20 5.97
C HIS A 69 -9.04 17.38 5.45
N PRO A 70 -8.87 18.04 4.29
CA PRO A 70 -7.55 18.25 3.70
C PRO A 70 -6.72 19.23 4.52
N VAL A 71 -5.40 19.16 4.35
CA VAL A 71 -4.51 20.20 4.88
C VAL A 71 -4.86 21.57 4.30
N GLY A 72 -4.65 22.62 5.09
CA GLY A 72 -4.84 23.99 4.63
C GLY A 72 -3.95 24.31 3.43
N MET A 73 -4.47 25.13 2.52
CA MET A 73 -3.74 25.55 1.33
C MET A 73 -2.44 26.28 1.69
N ASP A 74 -2.46 27.07 2.77
CA ASP A 74 -1.31 27.78 3.32
C ASP A 74 -0.20 26.82 3.80
N VAL A 75 -0.59 25.70 4.41
CA VAL A 75 0.34 24.64 4.85
C VAL A 75 1.01 23.99 3.64
N TYR A 76 0.22 23.65 2.62
CA TYR A 76 0.76 23.06 1.39
C TYR A 76 1.66 24.06 0.64
N GLU A 77 1.24 25.31 0.50
CA GLU A 77 2.00 26.37 -0.17
C GLU A 77 3.37 26.57 0.49
N LYS A 78 3.42 26.65 1.82
CA LYS A 78 4.69 26.78 2.55
C LYS A 78 5.64 25.60 2.27
N ALA A 79 5.12 24.38 2.28
CA ALA A 79 5.92 23.19 1.98
C ALA A 79 6.38 23.19 0.51
N PHE A 80 5.50 23.54 -0.42
CA PHE A 80 5.81 23.63 -1.84
C PHE A 80 6.91 24.67 -2.12
N LEU A 81 6.80 25.88 -1.57
CA LEU A 81 7.80 26.93 -1.72
C LEU A 81 9.17 26.52 -1.15
N THR A 82 9.17 25.80 -0.03
CA THR A 82 10.40 25.23 0.55
C THR A 82 11.06 24.25 -0.42
N VAL A 83 10.28 23.32 -0.99
CA VAL A 83 10.77 22.37 -1.99
C VAL A 83 11.29 23.10 -3.23
N GLN A 84 10.58 24.10 -3.73
CA GLN A 84 11.03 24.90 -4.86
C GLN A 84 12.36 25.59 -4.57
N GLN A 85 12.54 26.19 -3.39
CA GLN A 85 13.80 26.83 -3.01
C GLN A 85 14.97 25.85 -3.08
N HIS A 86 14.82 24.65 -2.49
CA HIS A 86 15.86 23.61 -2.51
C HIS A 86 16.16 23.11 -3.94
N ILE A 87 15.15 23.01 -4.81
CA ILE A 87 15.37 22.68 -6.22
C ILE A 87 16.18 23.77 -6.93
N HIS A 88 15.86 25.05 -6.71
CA HIS A 88 16.60 26.17 -7.32
C HIS A 88 18.04 26.31 -6.80
N GLN A 89 18.28 25.93 -5.55
CA GLN A 89 19.61 25.89 -4.95
C GLN A 89 20.46 24.70 -5.43
N GLY A 90 19.83 23.72 -6.07
CA GLY A 90 20.51 22.52 -6.58
C GLY A 90 20.65 21.39 -5.56
N ASP A 91 19.90 21.43 -4.44
CA ASP A 91 19.96 20.39 -3.41
C ASP A 91 19.31 19.08 -3.85
N THR A 92 18.30 19.17 -4.72
CA THR A 92 17.67 18.02 -5.38
C THR A 92 17.08 18.43 -6.73
N TYR A 93 16.95 17.47 -7.64
CA TYR A 93 16.32 17.69 -8.96
C TYR A 93 14.83 17.29 -9.00
N LEU A 94 14.41 16.38 -8.11
CA LEU A 94 13.06 15.84 -8.08
C LEU A 94 12.68 15.40 -6.67
N LEU A 95 11.45 15.69 -6.27
CA LEU A 95 10.87 15.27 -5.00
C LEU A 95 9.36 15.06 -5.17
N ASN A 96 8.83 13.99 -4.58
CA ASN A 96 7.39 13.74 -4.51
C ASN A 96 6.84 14.32 -3.19
N LEU A 97 6.29 15.54 -3.26
CA LEU A 97 5.70 16.20 -2.09
C LEU A 97 4.28 15.66 -1.87
N THR A 98 4.03 15.09 -0.68
CA THR A 98 2.72 14.54 -0.30
C THR A 98 2.26 15.09 1.04
N MET A 99 0.95 15.23 1.22
CA MET A 99 0.33 15.62 2.50
C MET A 99 -0.77 14.63 2.89
N PRO A 100 -0.85 14.22 4.15
CA PRO A 100 -1.94 13.36 4.62
C PRO A 100 -3.25 14.15 4.67
N THR A 101 -4.36 13.51 4.29
CA THR A 101 -5.71 14.07 4.40
C THR A 101 -6.54 13.14 5.26
N ALA A 102 -7.14 13.68 6.33
CA ALA A 102 -8.06 12.91 7.15
C ALA A 102 -9.37 12.69 6.39
N VAL A 103 -9.88 11.45 6.41
CA VAL A 103 -11.11 11.06 5.74
C VAL A 103 -11.98 10.25 6.68
N GLU A 104 -13.27 10.53 6.67
CA GLU A 104 -14.30 9.76 7.36
C GLU A 104 -15.29 9.21 6.32
N SER A 105 -15.83 8.03 6.60
CA SER A 105 -16.81 7.37 5.74
C SER A 105 -17.79 6.55 6.55
N ASN A 106 -18.99 6.34 6.00
CA ASN A 106 -19.97 5.39 6.51
C ASN A 106 -19.54 3.92 6.29
N LEU A 107 -18.58 3.67 5.40
CA LEU A 107 -18.10 2.32 5.12
C LEU A 107 -16.94 1.92 6.02
N SER A 108 -16.92 0.65 6.40
CA SER A 108 -15.75 0.03 7.03
C SER A 108 -14.59 -0.13 6.02
N LEU A 109 -13.38 -0.31 6.53
CA LEU A 109 -12.21 -0.58 5.68
C LEU A 109 -12.39 -1.82 4.79
N GLU A 110 -13.13 -2.84 5.28
CA GLU A 110 -13.42 -4.04 4.51
C GLU A 110 -14.43 -3.76 3.39
N GLN A 111 -15.48 -2.97 3.67
CA GLN A 111 -16.44 -2.55 2.65
C GLN A 111 -15.75 -1.70 1.57
N ILE A 112 -14.89 -0.76 1.97
CA ILE A 112 -14.05 0.02 1.04
C ILE A 112 -13.21 -0.91 0.17
N PHE A 113 -12.58 -1.94 0.75
CA PHE A 113 -11.84 -2.95 -0.01
C PHE A 113 -12.72 -3.67 -1.03
N GLN A 114 -13.94 -4.08 -0.66
CA GLN A 114 -14.85 -4.81 -1.54
C GLN A 114 -15.28 -3.96 -2.75
N VAL A 115 -15.66 -2.71 -2.53
CA VAL A 115 -16.12 -1.80 -3.61
C VAL A 115 -14.98 -1.24 -4.47
N SER A 116 -13.76 -1.19 -3.94
CA SER A 116 -12.60 -0.64 -4.66
C SER A 116 -12.17 -1.54 -5.83
N ASN A 117 -12.02 -0.93 -7.01
CA ASN A 117 -11.46 -1.59 -8.18
C ASN A 117 -10.01 -1.16 -8.44
N ALA A 118 -9.07 -2.06 -8.14
CA ALA A 118 -7.65 -1.88 -8.42
C ALA A 118 -7.00 -3.23 -8.81
N PRO A 119 -5.89 -3.21 -9.58
CA PRO A 119 -5.11 -4.41 -9.89
C PRO A 119 -4.41 -4.96 -8.65
N TYR A 120 -3.91 -4.08 -7.78
CA TYR A 120 -3.34 -4.43 -6.49
C TYR A 120 -4.20 -3.81 -5.39
N LYS A 121 -4.72 -4.63 -4.48
CA LYS A 121 -5.37 -4.12 -3.27
C LYS A 121 -5.16 -5.06 -2.11
N LEU A 122 -5.15 -4.50 -0.90
CA LEU A 122 -4.94 -5.20 0.35
C LEU A 122 -5.84 -4.59 1.43
N TRP A 123 -6.44 -5.43 2.25
CA TRP A 123 -7.11 -5.05 3.49
C TRP A 123 -6.52 -5.87 4.62
N LEU A 124 -6.06 -5.17 5.66
CA LEU A 124 -5.60 -5.76 6.90
C LEU A 124 -6.60 -5.38 7.98
N LYS A 125 -7.23 -6.41 8.57
CA LYS A 125 -8.29 -6.25 9.56
C LYS A 125 -7.90 -5.30 10.68
N ASP A 126 -8.80 -4.36 10.98
CA ASP A 126 -8.66 -3.35 12.04
C ASP A 126 -7.38 -2.48 11.94
N GLN A 127 -6.79 -2.37 10.75
CA GLN A 127 -5.56 -1.59 10.51
C GLN A 127 -5.73 -0.62 9.33
N PHE A 128 -5.80 -1.13 8.09
CA PHE A 128 -5.88 -0.29 6.91
C PHE A 128 -6.43 -1.04 5.68
N VAL A 129 -6.83 -0.26 4.68
CA VAL A 129 -7.06 -0.70 3.30
C VAL A 129 -6.10 0.06 2.37
N CYS A 130 -5.56 -0.63 1.38
CA CYS A 130 -4.65 -0.09 0.39
C CYS A 130 -5.06 -0.59 -1.00
N PHE A 131 -5.00 0.28 -1.99
CA PHE A 131 -5.23 -0.06 -3.40
C PHE A 131 -4.26 0.75 -4.26
N SER A 132 -3.57 0.06 -5.16
CA SER A 132 -2.56 0.64 -6.03
C SER A 132 -2.84 0.24 -7.48
N PRO A 133 -2.78 1.20 -8.42
CA PRO A 133 -2.74 0.89 -9.84
C PRO A 133 -1.36 0.38 -10.28
N GLU A 134 -0.32 0.60 -9.49
CA GLU A 134 1.08 0.41 -9.87
C GLU A 134 1.77 -0.67 -9.04
N ILE A 135 2.59 -1.49 -9.70
CA ILE A 135 3.43 -2.50 -9.05
C ILE A 135 4.80 -1.92 -8.73
N PHE A 136 5.31 -2.20 -7.53
CA PHE A 136 6.68 -1.85 -7.18
C PHE A 136 7.69 -2.73 -7.93
N VAL A 137 7.66 -4.04 -7.68
CA VAL A 137 8.50 -5.04 -8.36
C VAL A 137 7.74 -6.35 -8.55
N ARG A 138 8.08 -7.09 -9.61
CA ARG A 138 7.67 -8.47 -9.86
C ARG A 138 8.91 -9.34 -10.03
N ILE A 139 8.91 -10.49 -9.39
CA ILE A 139 9.92 -11.52 -9.57
C ILE A 139 9.25 -12.75 -10.18
N LYS A 140 9.64 -13.14 -11.39
CA LYS A 140 9.05 -14.29 -12.11
C LYS A 140 10.11 -14.93 -12.98
N ASP A 141 10.26 -16.25 -12.90
CA ASP A 141 11.23 -17.02 -13.69
C ASP A 141 12.67 -16.48 -13.61
N GLY A 142 13.08 -16.04 -12.40
CA GLY A 142 14.39 -15.45 -12.15
C GLY A 142 14.57 -14.01 -12.62
N ILE A 143 13.54 -13.38 -13.20
CA ILE A 143 13.57 -12.00 -13.69
C ILE A 143 12.91 -11.07 -12.68
N ILE A 144 13.62 -10.00 -12.32
CA ILE A 144 13.10 -8.89 -11.51
C ILE A 144 12.72 -7.75 -12.47
N SER A 145 11.45 -7.33 -12.46
CA SER A 145 10.92 -6.27 -13.31
C SER A 145 10.12 -5.25 -12.52
N SER A 146 10.16 -3.98 -12.91
CA SER A 146 9.28 -2.90 -12.43
C SER A 146 8.61 -2.24 -13.64
N PHE A 147 7.46 -1.59 -13.41
CA PHE A 147 6.70 -0.93 -14.46
C PHE A 147 6.29 0.48 -14.02
N PRO A 148 7.26 1.42 -13.86
CA PRO A 148 6.98 2.76 -13.41
C PRO A 148 5.98 3.46 -14.34
N MET A 149 4.90 4.00 -13.81
CA MET A 149 3.94 4.78 -14.58
C MET A 149 4.32 6.25 -14.57
N LYS A 150 4.21 6.91 -15.73
CA LYS A 150 4.32 8.37 -15.86
C LYS A 150 3.25 8.88 -16.81
N GLY A 151 2.72 10.06 -16.51
CA GLY A 151 1.67 10.70 -17.29
C GLY A 151 0.31 10.04 -17.07
N THR A 152 -0.65 10.85 -16.64
CA THR A 152 -2.08 10.52 -16.60
C THR A 152 -2.77 11.41 -17.63
N ILE A 153 -3.73 10.87 -18.38
CA ILE A 153 -4.55 11.60 -19.35
C ILE A 153 -5.70 12.28 -18.61
#